data_AF-A0A7C5LLZ4-F1
#
_entry.id   AF-A0A7C5LLZ4-F1
#
_cell.length_a   1.000
_cell.length_b   1.000
_cell.length_c   1.000
_cell.angle_alpha   90.00
_cell.angle_beta   90.00
_cell.angle_gamma   90.00
#
_symmetry.space_group_name_H-M   'P 1'
#
loop_
_entity.id
_entity.type
_entity.pdbx_description
1 polymer ?
#
loop_
_entity_poly.entity_id
_entity_poly.type
_entity_poly.pdbx_seq_one_letter_code
_entity_poly.pdbx_strand_id
1 'polypeptide(L)'
;MEGVFELTWLIPVFPLLAFGAIVLYVRRWKNLSSYLAVGAIAISFVLSQIIFWAAVGTPHLAEEPFHSVIRWMPTGKTLLEMGVMVDPLTAIML
;
A
#
# COMPACT_ATOMS: atom_id res chain seq x y z
N MET A 1 -13.14 -11.81 -3.22
CA MET A 1 -11.85 -11.37 -2.62
C MET A 1 -11.29 -10.12 -3.30
N GLU A 2 -11.82 -9.69 -4.45
CA GLU A 2 -11.30 -8.52 -5.19
C GLU A 2 -11.21 -7.24 -4.35
N GLY A 3 -12.24 -6.91 -3.57
CA GLY A 3 -12.22 -5.73 -2.70
C GLY A 3 -11.16 -5.77 -1.59
N VAL A 4 -10.58 -6.93 -1.28
CA VAL A 4 -9.47 -7.03 -0.32
C VAL A 4 -8.19 -6.48 -0.94
N PHE A 5 -7.93 -6.77 -2.22
CA PHE A 5 -6.73 -6.28 -2.91
C PHE A 5 -6.75 -4.77 -3.16
N GLU A 6 -7.93 -4.13 -3.21
CA GLU A 6 -8.05 -2.67 -3.25
C GLU A 6 -7.44 -1.99 -2.01
N LEU A 7 -7.37 -2.68 -0.86
CA LEU A 7 -6.75 -2.17 0.37
C LEU A 7 -5.22 -1.97 0.23
N THR A 8 -4.60 -2.52 -0.82
CA THR A 8 -3.16 -2.36 -1.10
C THR A 8 -2.77 -0.88 -1.21
N TRP A 9 -3.67 -0.03 -1.71
CA TRP A 9 -3.46 1.42 -1.76
C TRP A 9 -3.25 2.07 -0.38
N LEU A 10 -3.78 1.47 0.69
CA LEU A 10 -3.66 2.01 2.05
C LEU A 10 -2.30 1.73 2.70
N ILE A 11 -1.61 0.66 2.28
CA ILE A 11 -0.31 0.26 2.84
C ILE A 11 0.72 1.40 2.76
N PRO A 12 0.99 2.05 1.60
CA PRO A 12 1.91 3.18 1.54
C PRO A 12 1.33 4.49 2.12
N VAL A 13 -0.01 4.59 2.25
CA VAL A 13 -0.67 5.81 2.74
C VAL A 13 -0.43 6.03 4.23
N PHE A 14 -0.49 5.00 5.07
CA PHE A 14 -0.27 5.17 6.52
C PHE A 14 1.13 5.72 6.86
N PRO A 15 2.23 5.17 6.33
CA PRO A 15 3.58 5.69 6.59
C PRO A 15 3.76 7.10 6.00
N LEU A 16 3.16 7.39 4.84
CA LEU A 16 3.20 8.72 4.23
C LEU A 16 2.47 9.77 5.08
N LEU A 17 1.28 9.43 5.59
CA LEU A 17 0.53 10.27 6.52
C LEU A 17 1.32 10.50 7.82
N ALA A 18 1.97 9.44 8.33
CA ALA A 18 2.81 9.56 9.51
C ALA A 18 3.99 10.50 9.30
N PHE A 19 4.69 10.35 8.17
CA PHE A 19 5.76 11.26 7.77
C PHE A 19 5.27 12.71 7.71
N GLY A 20 4.15 12.97 7.02
CA GLY A 20 3.56 14.30 6.92
C GLY A 20 3.19 14.88 8.29
N ALA A 21 2.52 14.10 9.13
CA ALA A 21 2.11 14.53 10.47
C ALA A 21 3.31 14.86 11.37
N ILE A 22 4.36 14.02 11.32
CA ILE A 22 5.59 14.22 12.09
C ILE A 22 6.29 15.50 11.63
N VAL A 23 6.52 15.66 10.33
CA VAL A 23 7.28 16.81 9.80
C VAL A 23 6.54 18.12 10.05
N LEU A 24 5.22 18.16 9.83
CA LEU A 24 4.43 19.40 9.89
C LEU A 24 4.05 19.80 11.32
N TYR A 25 3.73 18.84 12.19
CA TYR A 25 3.09 19.16 13.47
C TYR A 25 3.86 18.63 14.69
N VAL A 26 4.37 17.40 14.62
CA VAL A 26 4.78 16.66 15.83
C VAL A 26 6.30 16.59 16.02
N ARG A 27 7.08 17.17 15.10
CA ARG A 27 8.55 17.02 15.02
C ARG A 27 9.31 17.29 16.33
N ARG A 28 8.82 18.22 17.17
CA ARG A 28 9.48 18.60 18.44
C ARG A 28 9.26 17.57 19.56
N TRP A 29 8.23 16.74 19.45
CA TRP A 29 7.86 15.74 20.47
C TRP A 29 8.35 14.36 20.03
N LYS A 30 9.58 14.02 20.47
CA LYS A 30 10.28 12.80 20.05
C LYS A 30 9.49 11.52 20.33
N ASN A 31 8.88 11.41 21.51
CA ASN A 31 8.12 10.21 21.89
C ASN A 31 6.86 10.06 21.04
N LEU A 32 6.07 11.14 20.87
CA LEU A 32 4.85 11.08 20.05
C LEU A 32 5.18 10.79 18.58
N SER A 33 6.25 11.40 18.04
CA SER A 33 6.71 11.11 16.69
C SER A 33 7.09 9.64 16.50
N SER A 34 7.78 9.06 17.49
CA SER A 34 8.17 7.65 17.47
C SER A 34 6.95 6.73 17.47
N TYR A 35 6.01 6.93 18.41
CA TYR A 35 4.79 6.12 18.48
C TYR A 35 3.94 6.25 17.23
N LEU A 36 3.86 7.44 16.64
CA LEU A 36 3.11 7.68 15.41
C LEU A 36 3.73 6.94 14.22
N ALA A 37 5.05 7.01 14.07
CA ALA A 37 5.77 6.28 13.02
C ALA A 37 5.60 4.76 13.18
N VAL A 38 5.85 4.22 14.38
CA VAL A 38 5.73 2.79 14.66
C VAL A 38 4.29 2.31 14.48
N GLY A 39 3.31 3.07 14.97
CA GLY A 39 1.89 2.74 14.82
C GLY A 39 1.46 2.70 13.36
N ALA A 40 1.90 3.66 12.54
CA ALA A 40 1.58 3.66 11.11
C ALA A 40 2.22 2.48 10.36
N ILE A 41 3.48 2.14 10.67
CA ILE A 41 4.13 0.96 10.10
C ILE A 41 3.43 -0.32 10.55
N ALA A 42 3.02 -0.42 11.82
CA ALA A 42 2.30 -1.58 12.35
C ALA A 42 0.94 -1.77 11.65
N ILE A 43 0.18 -0.69 11.41
CA ILE A 43 -1.07 -0.75 10.64
C ILE A 43 -0.79 -1.21 9.20
N SER A 44 0.25 -0.68 8.57
CA SER A 44 0.65 -1.06 7.21
C SER A 44 1.02 -2.54 7.13
N PHE A 45 1.77 -3.04 8.12
CA PHE A 45 2.13 -4.45 8.24
C PHE A 45 0.90 -5.35 8.41
N VAL A 46 -0.06 -4.97 9.27
CA VAL A 46 -1.31 -5.73 9.42
C VAL A 46 -2.08 -5.80 8.10
N LEU A 47 -2.14 -4.70 7.34
CA LEU A 47 -2.74 -4.69 6.01
C LEU A 47 -1.97 -5.59 5.03
N SER A 48 -0.63 -5.52 5.01
CA SER A 48 0.21 -6.45 4.22
C SER A 48 -0.09 -7.91 4.55
N GLN A 49 -0.24 -8.27 5.83
CA GLN A 49 -0.59 -9.63 6.23
C GLN A 49 -1.98 -10.07 5.73
N ILE A 50 -2.97 -9.17 5.77
CA ILE A 50 -4.31 -9.46 5.22
C ILE A 50 -4.22 -9.72 3.71
N ILE A 51 -3.48 -8.89 2.97
CA ILE A 51 -3.25 -9.06 1.52
C ILE A 51 -2.50 -10.36 1.24
N PHE A 52 -1.46 -10.67 2.01
CA PHE A 52 -0.67 -11.89 1.86
C PHE A 52 -1.53 -13.15 2.01
N TRP A 53 -2.32 -13.24 3.09
CA TRP A 53 -3.19 -14.40 3.29
C TRP A 53 -4.30 -14.50 2.24
N ALA A 54 -4.82 -13.38 1.75
CA ALA A 54 -5.74 -13.37 0.61
C ALA A 54 -5.06 -13.87 -0.68
N ALA A 55 -3.81 -13.48 -0.91
CA ALA A 55 -3.03 -13.93 -2.07
C ALA A 55 -2.76 -15.45 -2.01
N VAL A 56 -2.36 -15.98 -0.85
CA VAL A 56 -2.16 -17.42 -0.64
C VAL A 56 -3.46 -18.21 -0.87
N GLY A 57 -4.61 -17.65 -0.50
CA GLY A 57 -5.92 -18.26 -0.70
C GLY A 57 -6.51 -18.11 -2.10
N THR A 58 -5.89 -17.34 -3.01
CA THR A 58 -6.41 -17.06 -4.35
C THR A 58 -5.76 -17.96 -5.40
N PRO A 59 -6.51 -18.90 -6.01
CA PRO A 59 -5.99 -19.73 -7.09
C PRO A 59 -5.63 -18.89 -8.31
N HIS A 60 -4.62 -19.31 -9.08
CA HIS A 60 -4.21 -18.70 -10.34
C HIS A 60 -3.78 -17.21 -10.26
N LEU A 61 -3.49 -16.67 -9.08
CA LEU A 61 -3.02 -15.27 -8.93
C LEU A 61 -1.73 -14.97 -9.71
N ALA A 62 -0.91 -16.00 -9.98
CA ALA A 62 0.28 -15.87 -10.83
C ALA A 62 -0.07 -15.63 -12.31
N GLU A 63 -1.20 -16.17 -12.77
CA GLU A 63 -1.67 -16.06 -14.15
C GLU A 63 -2.56 -14.82 -14.33
N GLU A 64 -3.39 -14.53 -13.33
CA GLU A 64 -4.30 -13.38 -13.28
C GLU A 64 -4.00 -12.51 -12.05
N PRO A 65 -2.90 -11.73 -12.09
CA PRO A 65 -2.57 -10.81 -11.01
C PRO A 65 -3.61 -9.69 -10.90
N PHE A 66 -3.80 -9.20 -9.67
CA PHE A 66 -4.66 -8.05 -9.44
C PHE A 66 -3.98 -6.77 -9.90
N HIS A 67 -4.69 -5.94 -10.66
CA HIS A 67 -4.24 -4.62 -11.09
C HIS A 67 -5.27 -3.55 -10.74
N SER A 68 -4.81 -2.49 -10.08
CA SER A 68 -5.61 -1.27 -9.88
C SER A 68 -4.78 -0.09 -10.33
N VAL A 69 -5.18 0.51 -11.45
CA VAL A 69 -4.44 1.59 -12.12
C VAL A 69 -5.30 2.85 -12.23
N ILE A 70 -4.64 3.99 -12.12
CA ILE A 70 -5.17 5.31 -12.43
C ILE A 70 -4.43 5.88 -13.63
N ARG A 71 -5.18 6.54 -14.53
CA ARG A 71 -4.63 7.22 -15.71
C ARG A 71 -4.06 8.55 -15.28
N TRP A 72 -2.81 8.52 -14.84
CA TRP A 72 -2.19 9.63 -14.12
C TRP A 72 -1.87 10.81 -15.03
N MET A 73 -1.33 10.57 -16.23
CA MET A 73 -0.90 11.65 -17.11
C MET A 73 -1.08 11.29 -18.60
N PRO A 74 -1.72 12.14 -19.42
CA PRO A 74 -1.77 11.93 -20.86
C PRO A 74 -0.42 12.23 -21.52
N THR A 75 0.07 11.29 -22.33
CA THR A 75 1.34 11.41 -23.09
C THR A 75 1.08 11.52 -24.59
N GLY A 76 -0.04 12.14 -24.98
CA GLY A 76 -0.49 12.26 -26.36
C GLY A 76 -1.43 11.12 -26.75
N LYS A 77 -0.94 10.11 -27.49
CA LYS A 77 -1.76 8.97 -27.95
C LYS A 77 -1.98 7.89 -26.90
N THR A 78 -1.17 7.90 -25.83
CA THR A 78 -1.23 6.96 -24.73
C THR A 78 -1.45 7.71 -23.42
N LEU A 79 -1.90 6.97 -22.40
CA LEU A 79 -2.04 7.46 -21.05
C LEU A 79 -1.00 6.73 -20.20
N LEU A 80 -0.22 7.48 -19.42
CA LEU A 80 0.65 6.90 -18.42
C LEU A 80 -0.20 6.44 -17.25
N GLU A 81 -0.22 5.14 -17.03
CA GLU A 81 -0.96 4.49 -15.94
C GLU A 81 -0.02 4.28 -14.75
N MET A 82 -0.50 4.63 -13.56
CA MET A 82 0.20 4.37 -12.30
C MET A 82 -0.77 3.65 -11.38
N GLY A 83 -0.28 2.71 -10.60
CA GLY A 83 -1.16 1.82 -9.87
C GLY A 83 -0.44 0.92 -8.89
N VAL A 84 -1.22 0.00 -8.34
CA VAL A 84 -0.73 -1.14 -7.58
C VAL A 84 -1.02 -2.41 -8.38
N MET A 85 -0.10 -3.36 -8.25
CA MET A 85 -0.23 -4.71 -8.77
C MET A 85 0.00 -5.66 -7.60
N VAL A 86 -0.81 -6.71 -7.48
CA VAL A 86 -0.61 -7.77 -6.49
C VAL A 86 -0.49 -9.10 -7.22
N ASP A 87 0.72 -9.62 -7.22
CA ASP A 87 1.10 -10.95 -7.69
C ASP A 87 1.81 -11.72 -6.54
N PRO A 88 2.14 -13.02 -6.71
CA PRO A 88 2.81 -13.79 -5.67
C PRO A 88 4.14 -13.19 -5.22
N LEU A 89 4.88 -12.52 -6.12
CA LEU A 89 6.12 -11.84 -5.78
C LEU A 89 5.86 -10.63 -4.87
N THR A 90 4.91 -9.78 -5.26
CA THR A 90 4.51 -8.61 -4.48
C THR A 90 3.98 -9.02 -3.12
N ALA A 91 3.16 -10.08 -3.04
CA ALA A 91 2.64 -10.57 -1.77
C ALA A 91 3.75 -10.92 -0.76
N ILE A 92 4.90 -11.45 -1.22
CA ILE A 92 6.06 -11.77 -0.37
C ILE A 92 6.86 -10.51 0.01
N MET A 93 6.81 -9.46 -0.80
CA MET A 93 7.57 -8.22 -0.60
C MET A 93 6.83 -7.16 0.24
N LEU A 94 5.51 -7.29 0.41
CA LEU A 94 4.66 -6.39 1.23
C LEU A 94 4.85 -6.58 2.73
#